data_AF-A0A967WET4-F1
#
_entry.id   AF-A0A967WET4-F1
#
_cell.length_a   1.000
_cell.length_b   1.000
_cell.length_c   1.000
_cell.angle_alpha   90.00
_cell.angle_beta   90.00
_cell.angle_gamma   90.00
#
_symmetry.space_group_name_H-M   'P 1'
#
loop_
_entity.id
_entity.type
_entity.pdbx_description
1 polymer ?
#
loop_
_entity_poly.entity_id
_entity_poly.type
_entity_poly.pdbx_seq_one_letter_code
_entity_poly.pdbx_strand_id
1 'polypeptide(L)' 'LIVICTRGRSGFSRWLMGGVADRVVRGAKVPVLLVRAEQRR' A
#
# COMPACT_ATOMS: atom_id res chain seq x y z
N LEU A 1 10.38 7.72 -8.07
CA LEU A 1 10.00 7.17 -6.75
C LEU A 1 8.49 7.36 -6.59
N ILE A 2 7.75 6.31 -6.27
CA ILE A 2 6.30 6.37 -6.04
C ILE A 2 6.06 6.20 -4.53
N VAL A 3 5.21 7.03 -3.93
CA VAL A 3 4.84 6.92 -2.51
C VAL A 3 3.34 6.70 -2.40
N ILE A 4 2.94 5.63 -1.70
CA ILE A 4 1.54 5.28 -1.50
C ILE A 4 1.25 5.24 0.00
N CYS A 5 0.33 6.09 0.45
CA CYS A 5 -0.15 6.10 1.83
C CYS A 5 -1.45 5.28 1.94
N THR A 6 -1.43 4.24 2.76
CA THR A 6 -2.60 3.39 3.02
C THR A 6 -3.18 3.68 4.40
N ARG A 7 -4.50 3.87 4.48
CA ARG A 7 -5.23 4.01 5.75
C ARG A 7 -5.76 2.64 6.16
N GLY A 8 -5.18 2.05 7.21
CA GLY A 8 -5.53 0.70 7.65
C GLY A 8 -6.60 0.70 8.73
N ARG A 9 -7.87 0.46 8.36
CA ARG A 9 -8.84 -0.15 9.31
C ARG A 9 -8.83 -1.69 9.25
N SER A 10 -8.16 -2.26 8.25
CA SER A 10 -7.97 -3.69 8.05
C SER A 10 -6.54 -3.86 7.53
N GLY A 11 -5.71 -4.60 8.26
CA GLY A 11 -4.26 -4.67 8.02
C GLY A 11 -3.84 -5.18 6.63
N PHE A 12 -2.53 -5.25 6.42
CA PHE A 12 -1.87 -5.69 5.19
C PHE A 12 -2.43 -7.01 4.61
N SER A 13 -2.94 -7.92 5.47
CA SER A 13 -3.60 -9.16 5.06
C SER A 13 -4.78 -9.00 4.09
N ARG A 14 -5.53 -7.88 4.13
CA ARG A 14 -6.67 -7.67 3.21
C ARG A 14 -6.26 -6.98 1.90
N TRP A 15 -5.07 -6.35 1.87
CA TRP A 15 -4.52 -5.68 0.68
C TRP A 15 -3.81 -6.64 -0.29
N LEU A 16 -3.34 -7.78 0.22
CA LEU A 16 -2.73 -8.86 -0.57
C LEU A 16 -3.70 -9.52 -1.58
N MET A 17 -5.01 -9.28 -1.46
CA MET A 17 -6.05 -9.69 -2.42
C MET A 17 -6.27 -8.67 -3.56
N GLY A 18 -5.21 -8.05 -4.10
CA GLY A 18 -5.27 -7.36 -5.40
C GLY A 18 -5.78 -5.91 -5.41
N GLY A 19 -5.44 -5.12 -4.39
CA GLY A 19 -5.75 -3.68 -4.36
C GLY A 19 -4.90 -2.81 -5.30
N VAL A 20 -5.19 -1.50 -5.36
CA VAL A 20 -4.43 -0.54 -6.20
C VAL A 20 -2.94 -0.56 -5.88
N ALA A 21 -2.58 -0.67 -4.59
CA ALA A 21 -1.18 -0.73 -4.18
C ALA A 21 -0.48 -2.01 -4.69
N ASP A 22 -1.16 -3.16 -4.73
CA ASP A 22 -0.60 -4.40 -5.28
C ASP A 22 -0.33 -4.25 -6.79
N ARG A 23 -1.28 -3.69 -7.55
CA ARG A 23 -1.09 -3.45 -8.99
C ARG A 23 0.06 -2.47 -9.26
N VAL A 24 0.18 -1.41 -8.46
CA VAL A 24 1.26 -0.43 -8.63
C VAL A 24 2.62 -1.05 -8.26
N VAL A 25 2.72 -1.79 -7.16
CA VAL A 25 3.97 -2.46 -6.77
C VAL A 25 4.40 -3.49 -7.83
N ARG A 26 3.45 -4.26 -8.39
CA ARG A 26 3.74 -5.25 -9.44
C ARG A 26 4.09 -4.63 -10.80
N GLY A 27 3.55 -3.46 -11.12
CA GLY A 27 3.75 -2.80 -12.42
C GLY A 27 4.82 -1.72 -12.43
N ALA A 28 5.28 -1.24 -11.28
CA ALA A 28 6.22 -0.14 -11.20
C ALA A 28 7.64 -0.57 -11.60
N LYS A 29 8.23 0.17 -12.55
CA LYS A 29 9.65 0.05 -12.93
C LYS A 29 10.59 0.91 -12.09
N VAL A 30 10.02 1.64 -11.12
CA VAL A 30 10.74 2.55 -10.23
C VAL A 30 10.44 2.17 -8.78
N PRO A 31 11.34 2.49 -7.83
CA PRO A 31 11.11 2.19 -6.41
C PRO A 31 9.76 2.73 -5.93
N VAL A 32 9.05 1.91 -5.14
CA VAL A 32 7.75 2.23 -4.53
C VAL A 32 7.88 2.13 -3.01
N LEU A 33 7.54 3.21 -2.30
CA LEU A 33 7.48 3.26 -0.85
C LEU A 33 6.03 3.20 -0.39
N LEU A 34 5.69 2.19 0.42
CA LEU A 34 4.37 1.98 0.99
C LEU A 34 4.36 2.45 2.44
N VAL A 35 3.62 3.52 2.71
CA VAL A 35 3.49 4.11 4.05
C VAL A 35 2.16 3.66 4.66
N ARG A 36 2.22 3.09 5.86
CA ARG A 36 1.01 2.76 6.63
C ARG A 36 0.69 3.93 7.56
N ALA A 37 -0.48 4.52 7.36
CA ALA A 37 -1.02 5.49 8.31
C ALA A 37 -1.62 4.71 9.49
N GLU A 38 -0.92 4.71 10.63
CA GLU A 38 -1.49 4.26 11.89
C GLU A 38 -2.61 5.22 12.30
N GLN A 39 -3.83 4.70 12.37
CA GLN A 39 -4.94 5.44 12.92
C GLN A 39 -4.79 5.40 14.45
N ARG A 40 -4.14 6.41 15.03
CA ARG A 40 -4.16 6.59 16.50
C ARG A 40 -5.62 6.63 16.95
N ARG A 41 -6.00 5.69 17.81
CA ARG A 41 -7.25 5.69 18.55
C ARG A 41 -6.94 5.87 20.02
#